data_AF-A0A0M9BMA1-F1
#
_entry.id   AF-A0A0M9BMA1-F1
#
_cell.length_a   1.000
_cell.length_b   1.000
_cell.length_c   1.000
_cell.angle_alpha   90.00
_cell.angle_beta   90.00
_cell.angle_gamma   90.00
#
_symmetry.space_group_name_H-M   'P 1'
#
loop_
_entity.id
_entity.type
_entity.pdbx_description
1 polymer ?
#
loop_
_entity_poly.entity_id
_entity_poly.type
_entity_poly.pdbx_seq_one_letter_code
_entity_poly.pdbx_strand_id
1 'polypeptide(L)'
;MEPLTISWIGALAGLAIAIILILKKLNPVYSLFLGAIVGALIGGANLEETVNILVNGTQSVMGTVLRVLAAGVLAGVMMESGAAETIAQAIVRKFGGSNGFHLDRGHTCHRFIR
;
A
#
# COMPACT_ATOMS: atom_id res chain seq x y z
N MET A 1 13.57 14.40 30.19
CA MET A 1 12.92 14.14 28.90
C MET A 1 12.45 15.48 28.35
N GLU A 2 13.38 16.22 27.73
CA GLU A 2 13.03 17.46 27.03
C GLU A 2 12.16 17.09 25.81
N PRO A 3 10.96 17.67 25.68
CA PRO A 3 10.15 17.45 24.51
C PRO A 3 10.91 18.02 23.32
N LEU A 4 11.28 17.16 22.37
CA LEU A 4 11.70 17.58 21.05
C LEU A 4 10.47 18.22 20.41
N THR A 5 10.36 19.54 20.57
CA THR A 5 9.30 20.34 19.97
C THR A 5 9.60 20.47 18.48
N ILE A 6 9.28 19.41 17.73
CA ILE A 6 8.95 19.60 16.32
C ILE A 6 7.84 20.63 16.34
N SER A 7 8.10 21.80 15.77
CA SER A 7 7.06 22.81 15.63
C SER A 7 5.95 22.14 14.83
N TRP A 8 4.77 21.96 15.42
CA TRP A 8 3.60 21.38 14.77
C TRP A 8 3.29 22.10 13.45
N ILE A 9 3.70 23.37 13.33
CA ILE A 9 3.73 24.16 12.10
C ILE A 9 4.55 23.51 10.98
N GLY A 10 5.73 22.95 11.29
CA GLY A 10 6.61 22.32 10.31
C GLY A 10 6.06 20.98 9.83
N ALA A 11 5.49 20.19 10.74
CA ALA A 11 4.78 18.96 10.37
C ALA A 11 3.56 19.24 9.47
N LEU A 12 2.77 20.28 9.80
CA LEU A 12 1.61 20.69 9.01
C LEU A 12 2.00 21.27 7.64
N ALA A 13 3.08 22.05 7.58
CA ALA A 13 3.63 22.56 6.33
C ALA A 13 4.19 21.45 5.42
N GLY A 14 4.93 20.49 5.99
CA GLY A 14 5.42 19.31 5.27
C GLY A 14 4.29 18.47 4.68
N LEU A 15 3.20 18.27 5.45
CA LEU A 15 2.01 17.58 4.98
C LEU A 15 1.33 18.34 3.83
N ALA A 16 1.18 19.66 3.94
CA ALA A 16 0.61 20.49 2.89
C ALA A 16 1.44 20.40 1.60
N ILE A 17 2.77 20.47 1.69
CA ILE A 17 3.70 20.32 0.56
C ILE A 17 3.55 18.91 -0.06
N ALA A 18 3.52 17.85 0.74
CA ALA A 18 3.36 16.48 0.24
C ALA A 18 2.06 16.30 -0.56
N ILE A 19 0.93 16.83 -0.06
CA ILE A 19 -0.37 16.77 -0.75
C ILE A 19 -0.34 17.54 -2.07
N ILE A 20 0.27 18.73 -2.09
CA ILE A 20 0.42 19.54 -3.32
C ILE A 20 1.27 18.79 -4.36
N LEU A 21 2.33 18.08 -3.94
CA LEU A 21 3.18 17.30 -4.84
C LEU A 21 2.45 16.09 -5.45
N ILE A 22 1.57 15.43 -4.67
CA ILE A 22 0.73 14.32 -5.16
C ILE A 22 -0.20 14.81 -6.28
N LEU A 23 -0.84 15.97 -6.10
CA LEU A 23 -1.74 16.55 -7.11
C LEU A 23 -1.03 16.91 -8.42
N LYS A 24 0.29 17.11 -8.39
CA LYS A 24 1.13 17.39 -9.56
C LYS A 24 1.55 16.15 -10.37
N LYS A 25 0.93 14.99 -10.12
CA LYS A 25 1.12 13.72 -10.85
C LYS A 25 2.50 13.06 -10.67
N LEU A 26 3.24 13.42 -9.61
CA LEU A 26 4.47 12.74 -9.21
C LEU A 26 4.14 11.42 -8.50
N ASN A 27 5.03 10.43 -8.58
CA ASN A 27 4.83 9.15 -7.89
C ASN A 27 4.63 9.41 -6.37
N PRO A 28 3.56 8.90 -5.75
CA PRO A 28 3.23 9.15 -4.35
C PRO A 28 4.40 8.89 -3.40
N VAL A 29 5.23 7.87 -3.69
CA VAL A 29 6.37 7.50 -2.86
C VAL A 29 7.42 8.62 -2.80
N TYR A 30 7.77 9.22 -3.94
CA TYR A 30 8.72 10.34 -3.99
C TYR A 30 8.15 11.59 -3.33
N SER A 31 6.84 11.82 -3.48
CA SER A 31 6.15 12.95 -2.85
C SER A 31 6.18 12.85 -1.32
N LEU A 32 5.99 11.64 -0.77
CA LEU A 32 6.04 11.39 0.67
C LEU A 32 7.46 11.57 1.23
N PHE A 33 8.48 11.03 0.56
CA PHE A 33 9.87 11.15 1.00
C PHE A 33 10.36 12.60 0.97
N LEU A 34 10.12 13.33 -0.12
CA LEU A 34 10.47 14.75 -0.21
C LEU A 34 9.71 15.58 0.81
N GLY A 35 8.41 15.34 0.98
CA GLY A 35 7.59 16.04 1.98
C GLY A 35 8.06 15.80 3.41
N ALA A 36 8.48 14.58 3.74
CA ALA A 36 9.01 14.24 5.06
C ALA A 36 10.36 14.92 5.32
N ILE A 37 11.28 14.90 4.35
CA ILE A 37 12.61 15.54 4.48
C ILE A 37 12.45 17.06 4.61
N VAL A 38 11.70 17.69 3.70
CA VAL A 38 11.47 19.14 3.69
C VAL A 38 10.66 19.57 4.93
N GLY A 39 9.65 18.79 5.32
CA GLY A 39 8.84 19.06 6.52
C GLY A 39 9.62 18.96 7.83
N ALA A 40 10.55 18.00 7.93
CA ALA A 40 11.39 17.85 9.12
C ALA A 40 12.45 18.96 9.23
N LEU A 41 13.05 19.36 8.10
CA LEU A 41 13.95 20.51 8.02
C LEU A 41 13.25 21.81 8.45
N ILE A 42 12.04 22.06 7.95
CA ILE A 42 11.24 23.24 8.32
C ILE A 42 10.76 23.15 9.79
N GLY A 43 10.52 21.94 10.29
CA GLY A 43 10.13 21.67 11.68
C GLY A 43 11.24 21.87 12.72
N GLY A 44 12.47 22.17 12.29
CA GLY A 44 13.62 22.41 13.16
C GLY A 44 14.32 21.14 13.64
N ALA A 45 14.00 19.97 13.05
CA ALA A 45 14.66 18.72 13.38
C ALA A 45 16.01 18.61 12.65
N ASN A 46 17.05 18.12 13.34
CA ASN A 46 18.33 17.81 12.72
C ASN A 46 18.19 16.63 11.73
N LEU A 47 19.13 16.49 10.79
CA LEU A 47 19.12 15.38 9.83
C LEU A 47 19.14 14.01 10.54
N GLU A 48 19.97 13.85 11.57
CA GLU A 48 20.04 12.61 12.35
C GLU A 48 18.72 12.30 13.06
N GLU A 49 18.11 13.32 13.65
CA GLU A 49 16.84 13.20 14.37
C GLU A 49 15.69 12.85 13.44
N THR A 50 15.66 13.48 12.26
CA THR A 50 14.70 13.19 11.18
C THR A 50 14.79 11.73 10.75
N VAL A 51 16.00 11.24 10.50
CA VAL A 51 16.22 9.82 10.11
C VAL A 51 15.80 8.90 11.24
N ASN A 52 16.13 9.23 12.49
CA ASN A 52 15.75 8.41 13.64
C ASN A 52 14.22 8.33 13.82
N ILE A 53 13.50 9.45 13.67
CA ILE A 53 12.02 9.47 13.66
C ILE A 53 11.46 8.61 12.53
N LEU A 54 12.04 8.71 11.33
CA LEU A 54 11.59 7.93 10.17
C LEU A 54 11.82 6.43 10.38
N VAL A 55 12.98 6.03 10.94
CA VAL A 55 13.31 4.63 11.24
C VAL A 55 12.40 4.08 12.33
N ASN A 56 12.23 4.81 13.44
CA ASN A 56 11.35 4.40 14.54
C ASN A 56 9.88 4.30 14.09
N GLY A 57 9.41 5.25 13.29
CA GLY A 57 8.08 5.20 12.69
C GLY A 57 7.91 4.00 11.76
N THR A 58 8.90 3.72 10.91
CA THR A 58 8.87 2.60 9.96
C THR A 58 8.88 1.24 10.66
N GLN A 59 9.59 1.10 11.78
CA GLN A 59 9.60 -0.16 12.55
C GLN A 59 8.20 -0.57 13.00
N SER A 60 7.33 0.38 13.36
CA SER A 60 5.96 0.09 13.79
C SER A 60 5.07 -0.47 12.68
N VAL A 61 5.31 -0.06 11.43
CA VAL A 61 4.48 -0.45 10.27
C VAL A 61 5.04 -1.60 9.47
N MET A 62 6.34 -1.91 9.61
CA MET A 62 7.02 -2.94 8.80
C MET A 62 6.32 -4.31 8.93
N GLY A 63 5.90 -4.70 10.12
CA GLY A 63 5.16 -5.96 10.32
C GLY A 63 3.82 -6.01 9.56
N THR A 64 3.10 -4.89 9.49
CA THR A 64 1.86 -4.76 8.71
C THR A 64 2.15 -4.82 7.22
N VAL A 65 3.19 -4.12 6.75
CA VAL A 65 3.61 -4.13 5.34
C VAL A 65 3.95 -5.54 4.89
N LEU A 66 4.75 -6.29 5.65
CA LEU A 66 5.11 -7.67 5.33
C LEU A 66 3.88 -8.57 5.22
N ARG A 67 2.88 -8.38 6.09
CA ARG A 67 1.62 -9.14 6.04
C ARG A 67 0.83 -8.83 4.77
N VAL A 68 0.73 -7.55 4.39
CA VAL A 68 0.05 -7.13 3.16
C VAL A 68 0.78 -7.66 1.93
N LEU A 69 2.12 -7.63 1.91
CA LEU A 69 2.91 -8.21 0.83
C LEU A 69 2.72 -9.72 0.72
N ALA A 70 2.75 -10.45 1.84
CA ALA A 70 2.52 -11.89 1.84
C ALA A 70 1.11 -12.24 1.31
N ALA A 71 0.08 -11.50 1.74
CA ALA A 71 -1.28 -11.64 1.22
C ALA A 71 -1.36 -11.30 -0.27
N GLY A 72 -0.69 -10.25 -0.72
CA GLY A 72 -0.66 -9.83 -2.13
C GLY A 72 0.02 -10.85 -3.04
N VAL A 73 1.17 -11.40 -2.63
CA VAL A 73 1.86 -12.47 -3.37
C VAL A 73 1.00 -13.73 -3.43
N LEU A 74 0.38 -14.12 -2.31
CA LEU A 74 -0.53 -15.27 -2.27
C LEU A 74 -1.75 -15.06 -3.19
N ALA A 75 -2.32 -13.86 -3.21
CA ALA A 75 -3.40 -13.49 -4.12
C ALA A 75 -2.98 -13.56 -5.59
N GLY A 76 -1.78 -13.05 -5.93
CA GLY A 76 -1.24 -13.13 -7.28
C GLY A 76 -1.12 -14.58 -7.78
N VAL A 77 -0.54 -15.47 -6.95
CA VAL A 77 -0.38 -16.89 -7.30
C VAL A 77 -1.73 -17.60 -7.45
N MET A 78 -2.74 -17.27 -6.64
CA MET A 78 -4.09 -17.85 -6.78
C MET A 78 -4.79 -17.43 -8.09
N MET A 79 -4.52 -16.22 -8.57
CA MET A 79 -5.06 -15.72 -9.84
C MET A 79 -4.41 -16.43 -11.04
N GLU A 80 -3.10 -16.63 -11.01
CA GLU A 80 -2.37 -17.22 -12.14
C GLU A 80 -2.50 -18.75 -12.21
N SER A 81 -2.61 -19.41 -11.06
CA SER A 81 -2.76 -20.88 -11.00
C SER A 81 -4.16 -21.40 -11.36
N GLY A 82 -5.17 -20.53 -11.49
CA GLY A 82 -6.56 -20.95 -11.70
C GLY A 82 -7.18 -21.66 -10.49
N ALA A 83 -6.50 -21.66 -9.34
CA ALA A 83 -7.02 -22.25 -8.10
C ALA A 83 -8.32 -21.57 -7.65
N ALA A 84 -8.41 -20.24 -7.79
CA ALA A 84 -9.61 -19.47 -7.45
C ALA A 84 -10.83 -19.89 -8.29
N GLU A 85 -10.65 -20.10 -9.60
CA GLU A 85 -11.68 -20.59 -10.53
C GLU A 85 -12.19 -21.97 -10.12
N THR A 86 -11.29 -22.88 -9.75
CA THR A 86 -11.65 -24.24 -9.30
C THR A 86 -12.46 -24.21 -8.01
N ILE A 87 -12.07 -23.36 -7.05
CA ILE A 87 -12.80 -23.18 -5.78
C ILE A 87 -14.20 -22.60 -6.06
N ALA A 88 -14.31 -21.59 -6.93
CA ALA A 88 -15.59 -21.01 -7.31
C ALA A 88 -16.52 -22.06 -7.94
N GLN A 89 -16.02 -22.86 -8.87
CA GLN A 89 -16.79 -23.92 -9.50
C GLN A 89 -17.20 -25.02 -8.50
N ALA A 90 -16.34 -25.37 -7.54
CA ALA A 90 -16.68 -26.34 -6.50
C ALA A 90 -17.82 -25.84 -5.58
N ILE A 91 -17.81 -24.54 -5.23
CA ILE A 91 -18.88 -23.91 -4.43
C ILE A 91 -20.19 -23.91 -5.21
N VAL A 92 -20.17 -23.46 -6.48
CA VAL A 92 -21.37 -23.44 -7.34
C VAL A 92 -21.90 -24.85 -7.58
N ARG A 93 -21.04 -25.85 -7.76
CA ARG A 93 -21.46 -27.26 -7.91
C ARG A 93 -22.10 -27.84 -6.66
N LYS A 94 -21.66 -27.45 -5.46
CA LYS A 94 -22.22 -27.95 -4.19
C LYS A 94 -23.49 -27.22 -3.74
N PHE A 95 -23.62 -25.93 -4.03
CA PHE A 95 -24.76 -25.12 -3.58
C PHE A 95 -25.76 -24.75 -4.70
N GLY A 96 -25.37 -24.81 -5.96
CA GLY A 96 -26.20 -24.50 -7.13
C GLY A 96 -26.99 -25.70 -7.63
N GLY A 97 -28.00 -26.13 -6.87
CA GLY A 97 -28.98 -27.11 -7.35
C GLY A 97 -29.92 -26.49 -8.40
N SER A 98 -30.00 -27.13 -9.57
CA SER A 98 -31.04 -27.00 -10.62
C SER A 98 -31.24 -25.70 -11.40
N ASN A 99 -30.56 -24.58 -11.14
CA ASN A 99 -30.60 -23.41 -12.04
C ASN A 99 -29.17 -23.07 -12.49
N GLY A 100 -28.73 -23.74 -13.56
CA GLY A 100 -27.36 -23.68 -14.06
C GLY A 100 -26.96 -22.28 -14.55
N PHE A 101 -26.19 -21.58 -13.72
CA PHE A 101 -25.33 -20.50 -14.19
C PHE A 101 -24.09 -21.16 -14.81
N HIS A 102 -24.14 -21.34 -16.13
CA HIS A 102 -22.99 -21.78 -16.92
C HIS A 102 -21.98 -20.63 -16.91
N LEU A 103 -20.96 -20.72 -16.04
CA LEU A 103 -19.77 -19.89 -16.19
C LEU A 103 -19.13 -20.26 -17.53
N ASP A 104 -19.42 -19.43 -18.52
CA ASP A 104 -18.85 -19.48 -19.85
C ASP A 104 -17.33 -19.47 -19.79
N ARG A 105 -16.75 -20.19 -20.76
CA ARG A 105 -15.37 -20.66 -20.78
C ARG A 105 -14.33 -19.61 -20.41
N GLY A 106 -13.41 -20.00 -19.54
CA GLY A 106 -12.14 -19.33 -19.30
C GLY A 106 -11.23 -19.29 -20.53
N HIS A 107 -11.41 -18.27 -21.37
CA HIS A 107 -10.45 -17.92 -22.44
C HIS A 107 -10.04 -16.45 -22.45
N THR A 108 -10.14 -15.75 -21.32
CA THR A 108 -9.68 -14.35 -21.17
C THR A 108 -8.62 -14.16 -20.08
N CYS A 109 -8.04 -15.23 -19.54
CA CYS A 109 -6.98 -15.12 -18.53
C CYS A 109 -5.66 -14.53 -19.10
N HIS A 110 -5.43 -14.62 -20.41
CA HIS A 110 -4.15 -14.21 -21.02
C HIS A 110 -4.04 -12.70 -21.36
N ARG A 111 -5.03 -11.87 -21.00
CA ARG A 111 -5.02 -10.42 -21.31
C ARG A 111 -5.04 -9.51 -20.08
N PHE A 112 -4.71 -10.05 -18.90
CA PHE A 112 -4.56 -9.22 -17.70
C PHE A 112 -3.10 -8.92 -17.34
N ILE A 113 -2.14 -9.58 -18.00
CA ILE A 113 -0.70 -9.41 -17.77
C ILE A 113 0.00 -8.64 -18.93
N ARG A 114 -0.77 -7.96 -19.79
CA ARG A 114 -0.25 -7.06 -20.83
C ARG A 114 -1.02 -5.74 -20.84
#